data_AF-A0A085ZEP8-F1
#
_entry.id   AF-A0A085ZEP8-F1
#
_cell.length_a   1.000
_cell.length_b   1.000
_cell.length_c   1.000
_cell.angle_alpha   90.00
_cell.angle_beta   90.00
_cell.angle_gamma   90.00
#
_symmetry.space_group_name_H-M   'P 1'
#
loop_
_entity.id
_entity.type
_entity.pdbx_description
1 polymer ?
#
loop_
_entity_poly.entity_id
_entity_poly.type
_entity_poly.pdbx_seq_one_letter_code
_entity_poly.pdbx_strand_id
1 'polypeptide(L)'
;METLPIFLIKILQMLADRYGMSCTLEELTSLLTIVFNAYTPIEDSLSHEKKKQAKVLEALIMLDNEGYIFLNSDSDESIISIKGLILVDNKVIYN
;
A
#
# COMPACT_ATOMS: atom_id res chain seq x y z
N MET A 1 12.85 17.15 -1.24
CA MET A 1 11.80 16.23 -0.75
C MET A 1 12.16 14.86 -1.31
N GLU A 2 12.45 13.89 -0.46
CA GLU A 2 12.69 12.52 -0.94
C GLU A 2 11.42 12.02 -1.63
N THR A 3 11.55 11.60 -2.89
CA THR A 3 10.42 11.11 -3.66
C THR A 3 10.12 9.69 -3.24
N LEU A 4 9.01 9.48 -2.52
CA LEU A 4 8.53 8.13 -2.18
C LEU A 4 8.42 7.27 -3.45
N PRO A 5 8.90 6.02 -3.43
CA PRO A 5 8.72 5.06 -4.52
C PRO A 5 7.28 4.99 -5.01
N ILE A 6 7.07 4.85 -6.32
CA ILE A 6 5.75 4.79 -6.97
C ILE A 6 4.86 3.72 -6.33
N PHE A 7 5.44 2.58 -5.96
CA PHE A 7 4.74 1.50 -5.28
C PHE A 7 4.13 1.94 -3.94
N LEU A 8 4.85 2.72 -3.13
CA LEU A 8 4.34 3.26 -1.87
C LEU A 8 3.21 4.27 -2.09
N ILE A 9 3.31 5.09 -3.13
CA ILE A 9 2.24 6.02 -3.51
C ILE A 9 0.98 5.24 -3.89
N LYS A 10 1.11 4.14 -4.63
CA LYS A 10 -0.02 3.29 -5.00
C LYS A 10 -0.72 2.67 -3.79
N ILE A 11 0.04 2.22 -2.80
CA ILE A 11 -0.52 1.74 -1.52
C ILE A 11 -1.33 2.85 -0.85
N LEU A 12 -0.75 4.06 -0.72
CA LEU A 12 -1.45 5.18 -0.10
C LEU A 12 -2.70 5.60 -0.89
N GLN A 13 -2.66 5.57 -2.22
CA GLN A 13 -3.84 5.82 -3.06
C GLN A 13 -4.95 4.80 -2.79
N MET A 14 -4.63 3.51 -2.72
CA MET A 14 -5.63 2.47 -2.43
C MET A 14 -6.25 2.62 -1.05
N LEU A 15 -5.48 3.01 -0.04
CA LEU A 15 -6.01 3.28 1.29
C LEU A 15 -6.80 4.60 1.35
N ALA A 16 -6.41 5.61 0.58
CA ALA A 16 -7.14 6.88 0.46
C ALA A 16 -8.51 6.70 -0.21
N ASP A 17 -8.58 5.90 -1.27
CA ASP A 17 -9.85 5.54 -1.94
C ASP A 17 -10.83 4.82 -0.99
N ARG A 18 -10.30 4.24 0.09
CA ARG A 18 -11.04 3.53 1.15
C ARG A 18 -11.04 4.28 2.47
N TYR A 19 -10.89 5.60 2.44
CA TYR A 19 -10.80 6.40 3.66
C TYR A 19 -11.98 6.13 4.61
N GLY A 20 -11.65 5.85 5.87
CA GLY A 20 -12.62 5.44 6.91
C GLY A 20 -12.86 3.93 7.01
N MET A 21 -12.24 3.12 6.14
CA MET A 21 -12.20 1.66 6.22
C MET A 21 -10.77 1.17 6.44
N SER A 22 -10.63 0.07 7.19
CA SER A 22 -9.40 -0.71 7.27
C SER A 22 -9.27 -1.64 6.05
N CYS A 23 -8.04 -2.05 5.76
CA CYS A 23 -7.75 -3.15 4.83
C CYS A 23 -6.76 -4.12 5.45
N THR A 24 -7.03 -5.42 5.36
CA THR A 24 -6.06 -6.43 5.78
C THR A 24 -4.89 -6.53 4.80
N LEU A 25 -3.77 -7.17 5.20
CA LEU A 25 -2.64 -7.41 4.31
C LEU A 25 -3.07 -8.23 3.08
N GLU A 26 -3.95 -9.22 3.28
CA GLU A 26 -4.45 -10.08 2.22
C GLU A 26 -5.32 -9.31 1.21
N GLU A 27 -6.25 -8.48 1.70
CA GLU A 27 -7.10 -7.63 0.86
C GLU A 27 -6.25 -6.63 0.08
N LEU A 28 -5.33 -5.95 0.76
CA LEU A 28 -4.48 -4.95 0.13
C LEU A 28 -3.56 -5.59 -0.92
N THR A 29 -3.01 -6.77 -0.64
CA THR A 29 -2.21 -7.52 -1.62
C THR A 29 -3.05 -7.90 -2.83
N SER A 30 -4.29 -8.36 -2.64
CA SER A 30 -5.21 -8.71 -3.73
C SER A 30 -5.54 -7.50 -4.63
N LEU A 31 -5.76 -6.33 -4.03
CA LEU A 31 -5.98 -5.08 -4.78
C LEU A 31 -4.75 -4.65 -5.55
N LEU A 32 -3.56 -4.81 -4.94
CA LEU A 32 -2.29 -4.46 -5.56
C LEU A 32 -1.81 -5.50 -6.58
N THR A 33 -2.38 -6.70 -6.62
CA THR A 33 -2.05 -7.71 -7.64
C THR A 33 -2.24 -7.17 -9.04
N ILE A 34 -3.28 -6.36 -9.30
CA ILE A 34 -3.46 -5.69 -10.59
C ILE A 34 -2.28 -4.75 -10.91
N VAL A 35 -1.77 -4.04 -9.89
CA VAL A 35 -0.60 -3.17 -10.02
C VAL A 35 0.65 -4.00 -10.30
N PHE A 36 0.88 -5.10 -9.58
CA PHE A 36 2.03 -5.98 -9.80
C PHE A 36 2.04 -6.61 -11.20
N ASN A 37 0.87 -7.01 -11.70
CA ASN A 37 0.71 -7.66 -12.99
C ASN A 37 0.94 -6.70 -14.17
N ALA A 38 0.79 -5.39 -13.96
CA ALA A 38 1.10 -4.37 -14.96
C ALA A 38 2.61 -4.14 -15.14
N TYR A 39 3.41 -4.40 -14.11
CA TYR A 39 4.87 -4.19 -14.14
C TYR A 39 5.68 -5.48 -14.36
N THR A 40 5.08 -6.65 -14.13
CA THR A 40 5.75 -7.95 -14.26
C THR A 40 4.75 -8.98 -14.81
N PRO A 41 5.06 -9.67 -15.93
CA PRO A 41 4.23 -10.76 -16.43
C PRO A 41 4.16 -11.86 -15.36
N ILE A 42 2.94 -12.30 -15.08
CA ILE A 42 2.60 -13.21 -13.97
C ILE A 42 3.17 -14.61 -14.26
N GLU A 43 4.02 -15.12 -13.37
CA GLU A 43 4.15 -16.56 -13.15
C GLU A 43 3.33 -16.91 -11.89
N ASP A 44 2.15 -17.51 -12.10
CA ASP A 44 1.20 -17.93 -11.06
C ASP A 44 1.73 -19.12 -10.25
N SER A 45 2.75 -18.89 -9.42
CA SER A 45 3.21 -19.85 -8.43
C SER A 45 2.88 -19.37 -7.03
N LEU A 46 2.57 -20.30 -6.12
CA LEU A 46 2.39 -20.05 -4.68
C LEU A 46 3.58 -19.26 -4.07
N SER A 47 4.78 -19.43 -4.63
CA SER A 47 5.98 -18.70 -4.22
C SER A 47 5.91 -17.20 -4.55
N HIS A 48 5.15 -16.83 -5.57
CA HIS A 48 5.00 -15.47 -6.05
C HIS A 48 4.01 -14.68 -5.19
N GLU A 49 2.90 -15.29 -4.76
CA GLU A 49 1.95 -14.67 -3.83
C GLU A 49 2.59 -14.36 -2.48
N LYS A 50 3.38 -15.28 -1.92
CA LYS A 50 4.14 -15.02 -0.69
C LYS A 50 5.14 -13.87 -0.84
N LYS A 51 5.79 -13.75 -2.00
CA LYS A 51 6.70 -12.64 -2.30
C LYS A 51 5.96 -11.31 -2.44
N LYS A 52 4.78 -11.30 -3.07
CA LYS A 52 3.91 -10.10 -3.15
C LYS A 52 3.49 -9.65 -1.75
N GLN A 53 2.99 -10.57 -0.93
CA GLN A 53 2.60 -10.28 0.45
C GLN A 53 3.78 -9.74 1.28
N ALA A 54 4.96 -10.37 1.22
CA ALA A 54 6.15 -9.89 1.93
C ALA A 54 6.54 -8.47 1.49
N LYS A 55 6.47 -8.18 0.19
CA LYS A 55 6.76 -6.85 -0.36
C LYS A 55 5.73 -5.80 0.06
N VAL A 56 4.45 -6.16 0.12
CA VAL A 56 3.39 -5.28 0.63
C VAL A 56 3.62 -5.01 2.12
N LEU A 57 3.95 -6.04 2.90
CA LEU A 57 4.22 -5.91 4.33
C LEU A 57 5.44 -5.02 4.62
N GLU A 58 6.56 -5.21 3.92
CA GLU A 58 7.74 -4.33 4.06
C GLU A 58 7.39 -2.86 3.77
N ALA A 59 6.60 -2.64 2.72
CA ALA A 59 6.14 -1.30 2.36
C ALA A 59 5.21 -0.69 3.42
N LEU A 60 4.30 -1.50 3.98
CA LEU A 60 3.41 -1.09 5.05
C LEU A 60 4.19 -0.70 6.31
N ILE A 61 5.17 -1.52 6.72
CA ILE A 61 6.04 -1.22 7.87
C ILE A 61 6.79 0.09 7.65
N MET A 62 7.32 0.32 6.44
CA MET A 62 7.98 1.58 6.10
C MET A 62 7.01 2.77 6.19
N LEU A 63 5.79 2.64 5.65
CA LEU A 63 4.79 3.71 5.69
C LEU A 63 4.32 4.02 7.11
N ASP A 64 4.23 3.01 7.98
CA ASP A 64 3.88 3.15 9.39
C ASP A 64 4.98 3.87 10.18
N ASN A 65 6.25 3.46 9.99
CA ASN A 65 7.41 4.14 10.58
C ASN A 65 7.50 5.62 10.17
N GLU A 66 7.13 5.93 8.94
CA GLU A 66 7.08 7.29 8.42
C GLU A 66 5.79 8.05 8.83
N GLY A 67 4.85 7.40 9.52
CA GLY A 67 3.60 7.98 10.01
C GLY A 67 2.61 8.32 8.90
N TYR A 68 2.67 7.66 7.74
CA TYR A 68 1.69 7.82 6.66
C TYR A 68 0.47 6.92 6.84
N ILE A 69 0.61 5.80 7.54
CA ILE A 69 -0.47 4.87 7.88
C ILE A 69 -0.39 4.49 9.36
N PHE A 70 -1.39 3.74 9.82
CA PHE A 70 -1.36 3.01 11.08
C PHE A 70 -1.56 1.53 10.80
N LEU A 71 -0.64 0.71 11.31
CA LEU A 71 -0.78 -0.75 11.31
C LEU A 71 -1.33 -1.24 12.64
N ASN A 72 -2.35 -2.09 12.58
CA ASN A 72 -2.83 -2.84 13.72
C ASN A 72 -2.23 -4.24 13.70
N SER A 73 -1.28 -4.50 14.61
CA SER A 73 -0.65 -5.82 14.75
C SER A 73 -1.61 -6.93 15.17
N ASP A 74 -2.73 -6.57 15.82
CA ASP A 74 -3.68 -7.53 16.36
C ASP A 74 -4.73 -7.96 15.31
N SER A 75 -5.09 -7.06 14.39
CA SER A 75 -6.10 -7.33 13.35
C SER A 75 -5.54 -7.46 11.93
N ASP A 76 -4.22 -7.30 11.73
CA ASP A 76 -3.57 -7.28 10.41
C ASP A 76 -4.09 -6.15 9.49
N GLU A 77 -4.73 -5.13 10.08
CA GLU A 77 -5.36 -4.05 9.35
C GLU A 77 -4.44 -2.83 9.18
N SER A 78 -4.58 -2.18 8.03
CA SER A 78 -3.91 -0.94 7.67
C SER A 78 -4.93 0.18 7.47
N ILE A 79 -4.69 1.34 8.06
CA ILE A 79 -5.53 2.54 7.92
C ILE A 79 -4.65 3.74 7.52
N ILE A 80 -5.10 4.55 6.56
CA ILE A 80 -4.36 5.75 6.17
C ILE A 80 -4.47 6.86 7.23
N SER A 81 -3.35 7.53 7.51
CA SER A 81 -3.32 8.71 8.38
C SER A 81 -3.68 9.99 7.62
N ILE A 82 -3.94 11.08 8.35
CA ILE A 82 -4.10 12.42 7.76
C ILE A 82 -2.84 12.83 6.96
N LYS A 83 -1.64 12.50 7.46
CA LYS A 83 -0.37 12.78 6.76
C LYS A 83 -0.31 12.05 5.42
N GLY A 84 -0.73 10.79 5.39
CA GLY A 84 -0.84 9.97 4.17
C GLY A 84 -1.81 10.55 3.16
N LEU A 85 -3.00 10.97 3.61
CA LEU A 85 -4.01 11.60 2.75
C LEU A 85 -3.50 12.89 2.10
N ILE A 86 -2.91 13.78 2.88
CA ILE A 86 -2.36 15.05 2.38
C ILE A 86 -1.30 14.80 1.30
N LEU A 87 -0.46 13.77 1.46
CA LEU A 87 0.55 13.42 0.49
C LEU A 87 -0.07 12.95 -0.84
N VAL A 88 -1.11 12.12 -0.77
CA VAL A 88 -1.81 11.62 -1.96
C VAL A 88 -2.58 12.74 -2.65
N ASP A 89 -3.32 13.56 -1.89
CA ASP A 89 -4.12 14.66 -2.41
C ASP A 89 -3.26 15.73 -3.08
N ASN A 90 -2.14 16.13 -2.46
CA ASN A 90 -1.18 17.01 -3.12
C ASN A 90 -0.62 16.41 -4.41
N LYS A 91 -0.38 15.10 -4.49
CA LYS A 91 0.09 14.47 -5.73
C LYS A 91 -0.99 14.37 -6.82
N VAL A 92 -2.28 14.36 -6.45
CA VAL A 92 -3.39 14.42 -7.40
C VAL A 92 -3.58 15.84 -7.95
N ILE A 93 -3.32 16.87 -7.14
CA ILE A 93 -3.41 18.28 -7.55
C ILE A 93 -2.22 18.71 -8.42
N TYR A 94 -1.04 18.11 -8.25
CA TYR A 94 0.17 18.43 -9.02
C TYR A 94 0.38 17.57 -10.28
N ASN A 95 -0.62 16.80 -10.71
CA ASN A 95 -0.57 15.98 -11.92
C ASN A 95 -1.27 16.64 -13.11
#